data_AF-A0AAJ6TNH7-F1
#
_entry.id   AF-A0AAJ6TNH7-F1
#
_cell.length_a   1.000
_cell.length_b   1.000
_cell.length_c   1.000
_cell.angle_alpha   90.00
_cell.angle_beta   90.00
_cell.angle_gamma   90.00
#
_symmetry.space_group_name_H-M   'P 1'
#
loop_
_entity.id
_entity.type
_entity.pdbx_description
1 polymer ?
#
loop_
_entity_poly.entity_id
_entity_poly.type
_entity_poly.pdbx_seq_one_letter_code
_entity_poly.pdbx_strand_id
1 'polypeptide(L)'
;MAEDCCSFQLISGAGVLNLKGLESFTRTTNLAQRRLSYAAVAIIGPQSSGKSTLLNQLFRTDFTMMDAYEGRGQTTQGIWIGKGIGIEPFTIAIDVEGSDSSERGQDGTTTFEKRSALFALAIADIVIINM
;
A
#
# COMPACT_ATOMS: atom_id res chain seq x y z
N MET A 1 -1.21 3.34 25.49
CA MET A 1 -2.32 3.09 24.55
C MET A 1 -1.67 2.50 23.32
N ALA A 2 -2.05 1.30 22.90
CA ALA A 2 -1.52 0.74 21.65
C ALA A 2 -1.92 1.72 20.54
N GLU A 3 -0.95 2.18 19.74
CA GLU A 3 -1.29 2.91 18.52
C GLU A 3 -1.95 1.89 17.60
N ASP A 4 -3.25 2.02 17.38
CA ASP A 4 -3.98 1.12 16.50
C ASP A 4 -3.43 1.26 15.07
N CYS A 5 -3.13 0.11 14.46
CA CYS A 5 -2.78 0.07 13.05
C CYS A 5 -3.98 0.54 12.22
N CYS A 6 -3.72 1.36 11.20
CA CYS A 6 -4.75 1.88 10.31
C CYS A 6 -4.24 1.73 8.89
N SER A 7 -4.36 0.53 8.31
CA SER A 7 -4.31 0.41 6.87
C SER A 7 -5.67 0.77 6.27
N PHE A 8 -5.67 1.43 5.11
CA PHE A 8 -6.88 1.59 4.30
C PHE A 8 -6.53 1.66 2.82
N GLN A 9 -7.53 1.34 1.97
CA GLN A 9 -7.38 1.41 0.53
C GLN A 9 -7.46 2.87 0.06
N LEU A 10 -6.32 3.40 -0.40
CA LEU A 10 -6.19 4.75 -0.95
C LEU A 10 -6.80 4.83 -2.35
N ILE A 11 -6.41 3.90 -3.22
CA ILE A 11 -6.95 3.80 -4.59
C ILE A 11 -7.53 2.40 -4.74
N SER A 12 -8.79 2.30 -5.17
CA SER A 12 -9.43 0.99 -5.42
C SER A 12 -8.86 0.30 -6.66
N GLY A 13 -9.17 -1.00 -6.84
CA GLY A 13 -8.82 -1.73 -8.06
C GLY A 13 -9.38 -1.12 -9.35
N ALA A 14 -10.45 -0.33 -9.24
CA ALA A 14 -11.06 0.44 -10.32
C ALA A 14 -10.36 1.80 -10.59
N GLY A 15 -9.32 2.16 -9.83
CA GLY A 15 -8.61 3.43 -9.97
C GLY A 15 -9.28 4.63 -9.30
N VAL A 16 -10.29 4.41 -8.45
CA VAL A 16 -10.99 5.49 -7.73
C VAL A 16 -10.27 5.80 -6.42
N LEU A 17 -9.93 7.07 -6.22
CA LEU A 17 -9.30 7.60 -4.99
C LEU A 17 -10.34 7.72 -3.85
N ASN A 18 -10.03 7.15 -2.69
CA ASN A 18 -10.86 7.20 -1.50
C ASN A 18 -10.56 8.46 -0.65
N LEU A 19 -11.16 9.59 -1.02
CA LEU A 19 -10.97 10.87 -0.33
C LEU A 19 -11.42 10.84 1.14
N LYS A 20 -12.57 10.22 1.42
CA LYS A 20 -13.10 10.12 2.79
C LYS A 20 -12.19 9.29 3.69
N GLY A 21 -11.64 8.19 3.17
CA GLY A 21 -10.66 7.37 3.87
C GLY A 21 -9.37 8.15 4.16
N LEU A 22 -8.89 8.91 3.18
CA LEU A 22 -7.70 9.74 3.31
C LEU A 22 -7.86 10.86 4.35
N GLU A 23 -9.00 11.54 4.36
CA GLU A 23 -9.32 12.54 5.38
C GLU A 23 -9.35 11.92 6.78
N SER A 24 -9.99 10.76 6.92
CA SER A 24 -10.04 10.02 8.18
C SER A 24 -8.63 9.63 8.66
N PHE A 25 -7.82 9.04 7.77
CA PHE A 25 -6.44 8.64 8.07
C PHE A 25 -5.57 9.82 8.47
N THR A 26 -5.67 10.94 7.76
CA THR A 26 -4.91 12.16 8.07
C THR A 26 -5.24 12.67 9.47
N ARG A 27 -6.52 12.61 9.86
CA ARG A 27 -7.00 13.02 11.18
C ARG A 27 -6.59 12.04 12.29
N THR A 28 -6.75 10.74 12.09
CA THR A 28 -6.43 9.74 13.12
C THR A 28 -4.94 9.62 13.38
N THR A 29 -4.11 9.82 12.35
CA THR A 29 -2.65 9.70 12.48
C THR A 29 -1.95 11.02 12.81
N ASN A 30 -2.68 12.13 12.85
CA ASN A 30 -2.14 13.50 12.95
C ASN A 30 -1.10 13.83 11.86
N LEU A 31 -1.23 13.24 10.67
CA LEU A 31 -0.29 13.44 9.56
C LEU A 31 -0.10 14.94 9.23
N ALA A 32 -1.19 15.72 9.20
CA ALA A 32 -1.12 17.16 8.91
C ALA A 32 -0.25 17.95 9.91
N GLN A 33 -0.10 17.46 11.15
CA GLN A 33 0.74 18.10 12.17
C GLN A 33 2.22 17.74 12.02
N ARG A 34 2.54 16.63 11.36
CA ARG A 34 3.91 16.15 11.14
C ARG A 34 4.69 17.02 10.15
N ARG A 35 4.03 17.91 9.40
CA ARG A 35 4.64 18.82 8.40
C ARG A 35 5.56 18.04 7.43
N LEU A 36 6.88 18.22 7.54
CA LEU A 36 7.91 17.55 6.73
C LEU A 36 8.57 16.37 7.47
N SER A 37 8.15 16.08 8.70
CA SER A 37 8.67 14.99 9.52
C SER A 37 7.87 13.71 9.29
N TYR A 38 7.84 13.28 8.04
CA TYR A 38 7.34 11.96 7.65
C TYR A 38 8.16 11.41 6.49
N ALA A 39 8.08 10.10 6.28
CA ALA A 39 8.62 9.43 5.11
C ALA A 39 7.54 8.53 4.48
N ALA A 40 7.44 8.54 3.16
CA ALA A 40 6.60 7.62 2.40
C ALA A 40 7.46 6.52 1.78
N VAL A 41 7.15 5.27 2.12
CA VAL A 41 7.86 4.08 1.63
C VAL A 41 6.90 3.24 0.81
N ALA A 42 7.15 3.09 -0.48
CA ALA A 42 6.36 2.23 -1.36
C ALA A 42 7.07 0.90 -1.64
N ILE A 43 6.28 -0.15 -1.85
CA ILE A 43 6.77 -1.43 -2.39
C ILE A 43 6.08 -1.74 -3.72
N ILE A 44 6.86 -2.12 -4.72
CA ILE A 44 6.38 -2.57 -6.03
C ILE A 44 7.01 -3.92 -6.37
N GLY A 45 6.34 -4.70 -7.20
CA GLY A 45 6.85 -6.00 -7.66
C GLY A 45 5.74 -6.95 -8.11
N PRO A 46 6.09 -8.16 -8.58
CA PRO A 46 5.13 -9.12 -9.13
C PRO A 46 4.02 -9.51 -8.14
N GLN A 47 2.89 -9.98 -8.65
CA GLN A 47 1.83 -10.58 -7.83
C GLN A 47 2.38 -11.75 -7.00
N SER A 48 1.96 -11.83 -5.75
CA SER A 48 2.33 -12.90 -4.82
C SER A 48 3.83 -13.04 -4.48
N SER A 49 4.63 -11.97 -4.66
CA SER A 49 6.05 -11.95 -4.25
C SER A 49 6.30 -11.69 -2.75
N GLY A 50 5.25 -11.54 -1.93
CA GLY A 50 5.38 -11.30 -0.48
C GLY A 50 5.50 -9.83 -0.06
N LYS A 51 5.06 -8.89 -0.90
CA LYS A 51 5.11 -7.43 -0.66
C LYS A 51 4.47 -7.01 0.66
N SER A 52 3.17 -7.31 0.83
CA SER A 52 2.40 -6.98 2.04
C SER A 52 2.97 -7.68 3.28
N THR A 53 3.48 -8.91 3.11
CA THR A 53 4.18 -9.65 4.17
C THR A 53 5.42 -8.90 4.65
N LEU A 54 6.25 -8.42 3.72
CA LEU A 54 7.46 -7.67 4.04
C LEU A 54 7.14 -6.35 4.74
N LEU A 55 6.16 -5.59 4.24
CA LEU A 55 5.76 -4.32 4.85
C LEU A 55 5.23 -4.51 6.27
N ASN A 56 4.39 -5.52 6.50
CA ASN A 56 3.86 -5.81 7.83
C ASN A 56 4.97 -6.21 8.82
N GLN A 57 6.00 -6.92 8.38
CA GLN A 57 7.15 -7.26 9.21
C GLN A 57 8.07 -6.07 9.49
N LEU A 58 8.38 -5.25 8.48
CA LEU A 58 9.32 -4.12 8.60
C LEU A 58 8.71 -2.92 9.33
N PHE A 59 7.48 -2.56 8.98
CA PHE A 59 6.83 -1.34 9.46
C PHE A 59 5.75 -1.61 10.51
N ARG A 60 5.50 -2.87 10.87
CA ARG A 60 4.45 -3.26 11.82
C ARG A 60 3.07 -2.80 11.38
N THR A 61 2.79 -2.92 10.08
CA THR A 61 1.48 -2.66 9.47
C THR A 61 0.58 -3.90 9.49
N ASP A 62 -0.68 -3.73 9.10
CA ASP A 62 -1.74 -4.75 9.10
C ASP A 62 -2.37 -4.96 7.71
N PHE A 63 -1.60 -4.81 6.63
CA PHE A 63 -2.10 -5.07 5.28
C PHE A 63 -2.62 -6.50 5.14
N THR A 64 -3.73 -6.67 4.43
CA THR A 64 -4.28 -8.00 4.15
C THR A 64 -3.25 -8.87 3.45
N MET A 65 -2.92 -10.01 4.06
CA MET A 65 -2.04 -11.00 3.48
C MET A 65 -2.85 -12.11 2.80
N MET A 66 -2.19 -12.79 1.86
CA MET A 66 -2.73 -13.95 1.20
C MET A 66 -2.96 -15.08 2.22
N ASP A 67 -4.18 -15.62 2.27
CA ASP A 67 -4.44 -16.85 3.02
C ASP A 67 -4.13 -18.06 2.11
N ALA A 68 -3.11 -18.83 2.49
CA ALA A 68 -2.70 -20.03 1.76
C ALA A 68 -3.80 -21.12 1.75
N TYR A 69 -4.74 -21.08 2.69
CA TYR A 69 -5.85 -22.04 2.78
C TYR A 69 -7.02 -21.70 1.85
N GLU A 70 -7.22 -20.42 1.48
CA GLU A 70 -8.28 -20.00 0.56
C GLU A 70 -7.86 -20.06 -0.93
N GLY A 71 -6.59 -20.37 -1.21
CA GLY A 71 -6.06 -20.58 -2.55
C GLY A 71 -5.24 -19.41 -3.09
N ARG A 72 -4.64 -19.60 -4.28
CA ARG A 72 -3.84 -18.55 -4.95
C ARG A 72 -4.75 -17.59 -5.70
N GLY A 73 -5.05 -16.45 -5.09
CA GLY A 73 -5.77 -15.35 -5.72
C GLY A 73 -5.16 -13.99 -5.38
N GLN A 74 -5.53 -12.98 -6.14
CA GLN A 74 -5.11 -11.60 -5.92
C GLN A 74 -5.51 -11.09 -4.54
N THR A 75 -4.50 -10.83 -3.68
CA THR A 75 -4.70 -10.32 -2.32
C THR A 75 -4.82 -8.80 -2.28
N THR A 76 -3.89 -8.09 -2.94
CA THR A 76 -3.88 -6.63 -2.98
C THR A 76 -4.55 -6.17 -4.27
N GLN A 77 -5.70 -5.53 -4.14
CA GLN A 77 -6.33 -4.75 -5.21
C GLN A 77 -6.18 -3.27 -4.90
N GLY A 78 -5.70 -2.50 -5.86
CA GLY A 78 -5.50 -1.07 -5.72
C GLY A 78 -4.17 -0.68 -5.07
N ILE A 79 -4.18 0.44 -4.36
CA ILE A 79 -3.06 0.94 -3.57
C ILE A 79 -3.54 1.13 -2.14
N TRP A 80 -2.82 0.54 -1.21
CA TRP A 80 -3.11 0.62 0.23
C TRP A 80 -2.04 1.45 0.92
N ILE A 81 -2.44 2.19 1.94
CA ILE A 81 -1.50 2.91 2.80
C ILE A 81 -1.72 2.54 4.26
N GLY A 82 -0.65 2.53 5.03
CA GLY A 82 -0.67 2.22 6.46
C GLY A 82 0.40 3.00 7.21
N LYS A 83 0.10 3.36 8.47
CA LYS A 83 1.08 3.98 9.36
C LYS A 83 1.97 2.91 9.98
N GLY A 84 3.29 3.10 9.92
CA GLY A 84 4.23 2.25 10.64
C GLY A 84 4.22 2.51 12.15
N ILE A 85 4.05 1.47 12.96
CA ILE A 85 3.92 1.60 14.42
C ILE A 85 5.30 1.57 15.08
N GLY A 86 5.61 2.62 15.85
CA GLY A 86 6.88 2.72 16.57
C GLY A 86 8.10 3.00 15.67
N ILE A 87 7.86 3.50 14.47
CA ILE A 87 8.90 3.93 13.51
C ILE A 87 8.96 5.46 13.52
N GLU A 88 10.17 6.02 13.66
CA GLU A 88 10.45 7.45 13.53
C GLU A 88 11.49 7.69 12.42
N PRO A 89 11.31 8.71 11.55
CA PRO A 89 10.18 9.64 11.51
C PRO A 89 8.86 8.94 11.14
N PHE A 90 7.72 9.61 11.34
CA PHE A 90 6.39 9.09 10.98
C PHE A 90 6.43 8.45 9.58
N THR A 91 6.26 7.13 9.49
CA THR A 91 6.44 6.40 8.23
C THR A 91 5.10 5.92 7.69
N ILE A 92 4.83 6.25 6.43
CA ILE A 92 3.69 5.75 5.66
C ILE A 92 4.20 4.63 4.76
N ALA A 93 3.74 3.41 4.99
CA ALA A 93 3.96 2.30 4.07
C ALA A 93 2.89 2.32 2.98
N ILE A 94 3.28 2.10 1.73
CA ILE A 94 2.42 2.08 0.55
C ILE A 94 2.55 0.71 -0.11
N ASP A 95 1.51 -0.11 0.00
CA ASP A 95 1.44 -1.43 -0.65
C ASP A 95 0.74 -1.29 -2.01
N VAL A 96 1.49 -1.53 -3.08
CA VAL A 96 1.00 -1.45 -4.46
C VAL A 96 0.59 -2.83 -4.92
N GLU A 97 -0.58 -2.93 -5.56
CA GLU A 97 -1.03 -4.12 -6.26
C GLU A 97 0.09 -4.72 -7.12
N GLY A 98 0.23 -6.05 -7.06
CA GLY A 98 1.29 -6.74 -7.79
C GLY A 98 1.10 -6.68 -9.30
N SER A 99 2.20 -6.56 -10.04
CA SER A 99 2.21 -6.64 -11.50
C SER A 99 2.04 -8.08 -11.99
N ASP A 100 1.78 -8.21 -13.29
CA ASP A 100 1.73 -9.51 -14.00
C ASP A 100 0.58 -10.41 -13.54
N SER A 101 -0.53 -9.78 -13.15
CA SER A 101 -1.73 -10.52 -12.75
C SER A 101 -2.40 -11.18 -13.95
N SER A 102 -2.55 -12.51 -13.92
CA SER A 102 -3.32 -13.25 -14.94
C SER A 102 -4.84 -13.07 -14.79
N GLU A 103 -5.28 -12.46 -13.68
CA GLU A 103 -6.67 -12.40 -13.23
C GLU A 103 -7.43 -11.15 -13.69
N ARG A 104 -6.74 -10.10 -14.14
CA ARG A 104 -7.36 -8.96 -14.81
C ARG A 104 -7.33 -9.21 -16.33
N GLY A 105 -8.45 -9.00 -17.02
CA GLY A 105 -8.52 -9.21 -18.48
C GLY A 105 -7.56 -8.33 -19.30
N GLN A 106 -7.20 -8.79 -20.51
CA GLN A 106 -6.12 -8.27 -21.36
C GLN A 106 -6.18 -6.76 -21.72
N ASP A 107 -7.34 -6.11 -21.68
CA ASP A 107 -7.48 -4.72 -22.15
C ASP A 107 -7.29 -3.65 -21.06
N GLY A 108 -7.21 -4.04 -19.78
CA GLY A 108 -7.13 -3.10 -18.64
C GLY A 108 -5.97 -3.32 -17.65
N THR A 109 -5.34 -4.50 -17.68
CA THR A 109 -4.21 -4.93 -16.83
C THR A 109 -3.04 -3.97 -16.87
N THR A 110 -2.44 -3.84 -18.05
CA THR A 110 -1.18 -3.12 -18.24
C THR A 110 -1.29 -1.63 -17.90
N THR A 111 -2.48 -1.06 -18.12
CA THR A 111 -2.73 0.36 -17.86
C THR A 111 -2.81 0.65 -16.36
N PHE A 112 -3.43 -0.23 -15.57
CA PHE A 112 -3.52 -0.05 -14.13
C PHE A 112 -2.17 -0.28 -13.44
N GLU A 113 -1.47 -1.35 -13.78
CA GLU A 113 -0.15 -1.68 -13.21
C GLU A 113 0.86 -0.56 -13.48
N LYS A 114 0.93 -0.04 -14.71
CA LYS A 114 1.82 1.09 -15.05
C LYS A 114 1.45 2.37 -14.31
N ARG A 115 0.15 2.68 -14.19
CA ARG A 115 -0.32 3.90 -13.51
C ARG A 115 -0.10 3.85 -12.00
N SER A 116 -0.35 2.69 -11.38
CA SER A 116 -0.17 2.50 -9.94
C SER A 116 1.31 2.54 -9.54
N ALA A 117 2.19 1.91 -10.31
CA ALA A 117 3.64 2.02 -10.12
C ALA A 117 4.14 3.46 -10.29
N LEU A 118 3.70 4.17 -11.35
CA LEU A 118 4.06 5.57 -11.56
C LEU A 118 3.56 6.49 -10.44
N PHE A 119 2.33 6.25 -9.97
CA PHE A 119 1.78 6.98 -8.83
C PHE A 119 2.64 6.78 -7.58
N ALA A 120 2.97 5.53 -7.24
CA ALA A 120 3.82 5.22 -6.10
C ALA A 120 5.21 5.88 -6.21
N LEU A 121 5.83 5.82 -7.39
CA LEU A 121 7.11 6.49 -7.67
C LEU A 121 7.03 8.01 -7.52
N ALA A 122 5.88 8.62 -7.83
CA ALA A 122 5.72 10.07 -7.75
C ALA A 122 5.52 10.59 -6.31
N ILE A 123 5.00 9.75 -5.41
CA ILE A 123 4.65 10.17 -4.04
C ILE A 123 5.57 9.60 -2.95
N ALA A 124 6.35 8.56 -3.25
CA ALA A 124 7.20 7.91 -2.27
C ALA A 124 8.59 8.57 -2.20
N ASP A 125 9.12 8.68 -0.98
CA ASP A 125 10.51 9.07 -0.74
C ASP A 125 11.45 7.88 -0.98
N ILE A 126 10.96 6.66 -0.71
CA ILE A 126 11.70 5.41 -0.85
C ILE A 126 10.83 4.40 -1.58
N VAL A 127 11.40 3.74 -2.59
CA VAL A 127 10.74 2.65 -3.31
C VAL A 127 11.53 1.36 -3.14
N ILE A 128 10.86 0.34 -2.62
CA ILE A 128 11.34 -1.04 -2.51
C ILE A 128 10.86 -1.79 -3.76
N ILE A 129 11.80 -2.37 -4.51
CA ILE A 129 11.49 -3.26 -5.62
C ILE A 129 11.63 -4.70 -5.12
N ASN A 130 10.52 -5.41 -5.03
CA ASN A 130 10.47 -6.79 -4.58
C ASN A 130 10.48 -7.72 -5.80
N MET A 131 11.56 -8.50 -5.94
CA MET A 131 11.85 -9.35 -7.11
C MET A 131 11.65 -10.82 -6.79
#